data_AF-A0A760DM99-F1
#
_entry.id   AF-A0A760DM99-F1
#
_cell.length_a   1.000
_cell.length_b   1.000
_cell.length_c   1.000
_cell.angle_alpha   90.00
_cell.angle_beta   90.00
_cell.angle_gamma   90.00
#
_symmetry.space_group_name_H-M   'P 1'
#
loop_
_entity.id
_entity.type
_entity.pdbx_description
1 polymer ?
#
loop_
_entity_poly.entity_id
_entity_poly.type
_entity_poly.pdbx_seq_one_letter_code
_entity_poly.pdbx_strand_id
1 'polypeptide(L)'
;MKAVNENDFRELIEAKQFNGYTLVSGEDWQIPTAHEILLVRGLIPLTDIQLANRLDVDERTIRKWKTGQTRMVFTTWCCLCWLAGLGMPLDNHLSG
;
A
#
# COMPACT_ATOMS: atom_id res chain seq x y z
N MET A 1 17.05 -7.59 -7.94
CA MET A 1 16.29 -8.08 -6.77
C MET A 1 14.91 -7.45 -6.84
N LYS A 2 13.90 -8.15 -7.38
CA LYS A 2 12.56 -7.55 -7.62
C LYS A 2 11.38 -8.55 -7.53
N ALA A 3 11.63 -9.77 -7.07
CA ALA A 3 10.64 -10.86 -7.09
C ALA A 3 10.26 -11.38 -5.68
N VAL A 4 10.79 -10.77 -4.61
CA VAL A 4 10.54 -11.22 -3.24
C VAL A 4 9.22 -10.63 -2.71
N ASN A 5 8.95 -9.35 -2.97
CA ASN A 5 7.83 -8.64 -2.35
C ASN A 5 6.43 -9.08 -2.83
N GLU A 6 6.26 -9.46 -4.09
CA GLU A 6 4.95 -9.89 -4.63
C GLU A 6 4.54 -11.27 -4.12
N ASN A 7 5.50 -12.20 -4.00
CA ASN A 7 5.23 -13.54 -3.48
C ASN A 7 4.87 -13.49 -1.99
N ASP A 8 5.54 -12.63 -1.20
CA ASP A 8 5.20 -12.44 0.21
C ASP A 8 3.75 -11.93 0.40
N PHE A 9 3.30 -11.00 -0.46
CA PHE A 9 1.92 -10.48 -0.37
C PHE A 9 0.88 -11.50 -0.85
N ARG A 10 1.20 -12.37 -1.80
CA ARG A 10 0.33 -13.49 -2.18
C ARG A 10 0.10 -14.43 -1.00
N GLU A 11 1.18 -14.82 -0.30
CA GLU A 11 1.07 -15.67 0.90
C GLU A 11 0.24 -14.99 2.00
N LEU A 12 0.43 -13.68 2.23
CA LEU A 12 -0.38 -12.92 3.20
C LEU A 12 -1.87 -12.87 2.81
N ILE A 13 -2.20 -12.79 1.53
CA ILE A 13 -3.59 -12.81 1.03
C ILE A 13 -4.21 -14.19 1.25
N GLU A 14 -3.49 -15.26 0.87
CA GLU A 14 -3.94 -16.65 1.07
C GLU A 14 -4.15 -16.96 2.57
N ALA A 15 -3.26 -16.46 3.42
CA ALA A 15 -3.37 -16.55 4.87
C ALA A 15 -4.44 -15.63 5.49
N LYS A 16 -5.13 -14.80 4.69
CA LYS A 16 -6.11 -13.79 5.12
C LYS A 16 -5.55 -12.75 6.09
N GLN A 17 -4.25 -12.49 6.01
CA GLN A 17 -3.54 -11.48 6.79
C GLN A 17 -3.45 -10.14 6.05
N PHE A 18 -3.74 -10.13 4.75
CA PHE A 18 -3.80 -8.94 3.92
C PHE A 18 -5.00 -9.02 2.96
N ASN A 19 -5.77 -7.94 2.82
CA ASN A 19 -6.91 -7.91 1.91
C ASN A 19 -6.47 -7.60 0.47
N GLY A 20 -6.57 -8.60 -0.41
CA GLY A 20 -6.26 -8.46 -1.84
C GLY A 20 -7.11 -7.39 -2.55
N TYR A 21 -8.33 -7.09 -2.07
CA TYR A 21 -9.18 -6.03 -2.64
C TYR A 21 -8.61 -4.62 -2.44
N THR A 22 -7.56 -4.45 -1.63
CA THR A 22 -6.83 -3.19 -1.60
C THR A 22 -5.94 -3.01 -2.83
N LEU A 23 -5.56 -4.08 -3.53
CA LEU A 23 -4.63 -4.07 -4.66
C LEU A 23 -5.33 -4.21 -6.02
N VAL A 24 -6.64 -4.02 -6.08
CA VAL A 24 -7.41 -3.98 -7.33
C VAL A 24 -7.83 -2.57 -7.69
N SER A 25 -8.19 -2.36 -8.95
CA SER A 25 -8.70 -1.08 -9.46
C SER A 25 -10.23 -1.05 -9.52
N GLY A 26 -10.80 0.15 -9.63
CA GLY A 26 -12.22 0.34 -9.94
C GLY A 26 -13.17 0.13 -8.76
N GLU A 27 -14.36 -0.41 -9.06
CA GLU A 27 -15.47 -0.54 -8.10
C GLU A 27 -15.21 -1.59 -7.00
N ASP A 28 -14.32 -2.56 -7.26
CA ASP A 28 -13.94 -3.60 -6.31
C ASP A 28 -12.89 -3.12 -5.29
N TRP A 29 -12.35 -1.90 -5.47
CA TRP A 29 -11.32 -1.39 -4.58
C TRP A 29 -11.87 -1.16 -3.16
N GLN A 30 -11.17 -1.73 -2.19
CA GLN A 30 -11.44 -1.53 -0.78
C GLN A 30 -10.36 -0.67 -0.14
N ILE A 31 -10.78 0.26 0.72
CA ILE A 31 -9.89 1.17 1.42
C ILE A 31 -8.98 0.35 2.36
N PRO A 32 -7.64 0.51 2.27
CA PRO A 32 -6.72 -0.21 3.14
C PRO A 32 -6.86 0.22 4.60
N THR A 33 -6.73 -0.75 5.48
CA THR A 33 -6.66 -0.57 6.92
C THR A 33 -5.30 -0.02 7.35
N ALA A 34 -5.21 0.50 8.58
CA ALA A 34 -3.94 0.93 9.14
C ALA A 34 -2.88 -0.19 9.18
N HIS A 35 -3.31 -1.44 9.40
CA HIS A 35 -2.41 -2.60 9.39
C HIS A 35 -1.80 -2.84 8.00
N GLU A 36 -2.64 -2.82 6.97
CA GLU A 36 -2.21 -3.01 5.57
C GLU A 36 -1.29 -1.87 5.11
N ILE A 37 -1.61 -0.64 5.52
CA ILE A 37 -0.75 0.52 5.29
C ILE A 37 0.63 0.30 5.93
N LEU A 38 0.70 -0.22 7.15
CA LEU A 38 1.97 -0.50 7.83
C LEU A 38 2.78 -1.58 7.12
N LEU A 39 2.14 -2.66 6.65
CA LEU A 39 2.80 -3.71 5.88
C LEU A 39 3.43 -3.15 4.60
N VAL A 40 2.65 -2.46 3.77
CA VAL A 40 3.15 -1.85 2.52
C VAL A 40 4.22 -0.79 2.80
N ARG A 41 4.02 0.05 3.83
CA ARG A 41 4.98 1.07 4.23
C ARG A 41 6.32 0.50 4.67
N GLY A 42 6.32 -0.68 5.31
CA GLY A 42 7.51 -1.39 5.74
C GLY A 42 8.43 -1.82 4.59
N LEU A 43 7.89 -1.95 3.38
CA LEU A 43 8.66 -2.26 2.18
C LEU A 43 9.35 -1.03 1.56
N ILE A 44 8.91 0.18 1.92
CA ILE A 44 9.41 1.41 1.31
C ILE A 44 10.65 1.89 2.08
N PRO A 45 11.84 1.94 1.47
CA PRO A 45 13.10 2.31 2.14
C PRO A 45 13.26 3.83 2.29
N LEU A 46 12.19 4.52 2.72
CA LEU A 46 12.16 5.96 2.99
C LEU A 46 11.77 6.19 4.45
N THR A 47 12.21 7.29 5.05
CA THR A 47 11.65 7.79 6.32
C THR A 47 10.27 8.43 6.10
N ASP A 48 9.52 8.69 7.17
CA ASP A 48 8.20 9.32 7.04
C ASP A 48 8.27 10.70 6.38
N ILE A 49 9.31 11.50 6.70
CA ILE A 49 9.53 12.81 6.10
C ILE A 49 9.87 12.68 4.60
N GLN A 50 10.75 11.72 4.25
CA GLN A 50 11.09 11.49 2.84
C GLN A 50 9.89 11.01 2.03
N LEU A 51 9.06 10.13 2.59
CA LEU A 51 7.84 9.68 1.96
C LEU A 51 6.82 10.81 1.80
N ALA A 52 6.65 11.63 2.85
CA ALA A 52 5.77 12.79 2.83
C ALA A 52 6.17 13.77 1.70
N ASN A 53 7.46 14.11 1.63
CA ASN A 53 8.01 14.95 0.56
C ASN A 53 7.83 14.32 -0.82
N ARG A 54 8.00 13.00 -0.95
CA ARG A 54 7.85 12.29 -2.22
C ARG A 54 6.42 12.27 -2.73
N LEU A 55 5.44 12.24 -1.81
CA LEU A 55 4.01 12.23 -2.08
C LEU A 55 3.37 13.62 -2.06
N ASP A 56 4.15 14.68 -1.81
CA ASP A 56 3.68 16.06 -1.63
C ASP A 56 2.55 16.18 -0.59
N VAL A 57 2.74 15.53 0.57
CA VAL A 57 1.81 15.59 1.72
C VAL A 57 2.54 16.02 2.98
N ASP A 58 1.80 16.49 3.97
CA ASP A 58 2.33 16.75 5.31
C ASP A 58 2.74 15.43 6.00
N GLU A 59 3.86 15.42 6.74
CA GLU A 59 4.31 14.27 7.52
C GLU A 59 3.25 13.77 8.53
N ARG A 60 2.42 14.67 9.05
CA ARG A 60 1.27 14.36 9.90
C ARG A 60 0.25 13.48 9.18
N THR A 61 0.10 13.63 7.87
CA THR A 61 -0.78 12.77 7.06
C THR A 61 -0.26 11.32 7.06
N ILE A 62 1.05 11.11 6.90
CA ILE A 62 1.68 9.78 7.03
C ILE A 62 1.39 9.17 8.40
N ARG A 63 1.55 9.95 9.48
CA ARG A 63 1.24 9.50 10.85
C ARG A 63 -0.24 9.13 11.03
N LYS A 64 -1.16 9.89 10.44
CA LYS A 64 -2.60 9.60 10.51
C LYS A 64 -2.98 8.33 9.76
N TRP A 65 -2.36 8.05 8.60
CA TRP A 65 -2.58 6.80 7.88
C TRP A 65 -2.15 5.58 8.70
N LYS A 66 -0.95 5.62 9.31
CA LYS A 66 -0.44 4.55 10.17
C LYS A 66 -1.30 4.26 11.40
N THR A 67 -2.09 5.22 11.84
CA THR A 67 -2.96 5.12 13.02
C THR A 67 -4.44 4.97 12.66
N GLY A 68 -4.79 4.94 11.37
CA GLY A 68 -6.18 4.87 10.91
C GLY A 68 -7.02 6.12 11.19
N GLN A 69 -6.39 7.24 11.60
CA GLN A 69 -7.08 8.49 11.92
C GLN A 69 -7.63 9.22 10.69
N THR A 70 -7.16 8.86 9.49
CA THR A 70 -7.70 9.38 8.25
C THR A 70 -7.74 8.28 7.19
N ARG A 71 -8.78 8.31 6.36
CA ARG A 71 -8.93 7.36 5.26
C ARG A 71 -7.96 7.72 4.15
N MET A 72 -7.33 6.70 3.57
CA MET A 72 -6.46 6.88 2.41
C MET A 72 -7.29 6.91 1.13
N VAL A 73 -6.92 7.77 0.19
CA VAL A 73 -7.53 7.81 -1.14
C VAL A 73 -6.81 6.86 -2.09
N PHE A 74 -7.52 6.38 -3.11
CA PHE A 74 -7.02 5.36 -4.04
C PHE A 74 -5.70 5.73 -4.72
N THR A 75 -5.59 6.97 -5.20
CA THR A 75 -4.40 7.46 -5.89
C THR A 75 -3.16 7.44 -5.00
N THR A 76 -3.31 7.83 -3.74
CA THR A 76 -2.24 7.73 -2.74
C THR A 76 -1.84 6.29 -2.47
N TRP A 77 -2.83 5.39 -2.36
CA TRP A 77 -2.56 3.97 -2.16
C TRP A 77 -1.77 3.37 -3.33
N CYS A 78 -2.14 3.71 -4.56
CA CYS A 78 -1.39 3.31 -5.76
C CYS A 78 0.08 3.74 -5.69
N CYS A 79 0.34 5.00 -5.28
CA CYS A 79 1.71 5.49 -5.11
C CYS A 79 2.49 4.67 -4.06
N LEU A 80 1.86 4.27 -2.96
CA LEU A 80 2.50 3.44 -1.93
C LEU A 80 2.83 2.04 -2.46
N CYS A 81 1.88 1.39 -3.13
CA CYS A 81 2.10 0.07 -3.74
C CYS A 81 3.25 0.10 -4.75
N TRP A 82 3.31 1.13 -5.59
CA TRP A 82 4.39 1.30 -6.56
C TRP A 82 5.75 1.53 -5.88
N LEU A 83 5.81 2.40 -4.86
CA LEU A 83 7.03 2.64 -4.08
C LEU A 83 7.49 1.39 -3.31
N ALA A 84 6.56 0.53 -2.90
CA ALA A 84 6.83 -0.75 -2.24
C ALA A 84 7.26 -1.85 -3.22
N GLY A 85 7.20 -1.60 -4.53
CA GLY A 85 7.53 -2.58 -5.56
C GLY A 85 6.46 -3.65 -5.78
N LEU A 86 5.21 -3.39 -5.38
CA LEU A 86 4.05 -4.28 -5.60
C LEU A 86 3.36 -4.03 -6.96
N GLY A 87 3.90 -3.11 -7.77
CA GLY A 87 3.23 -2.60 -8.97
C GLY A 87 2.12 -1.59 -8.65
N MET A 88 1.42 -1.12 -9.68
CA MET A 88 0.24 -0.29 -9.47
C MET A 88 -0.99 -1.21 -9.36
N PRO A 89 -1.89 -1.02 -8.39
CA PRO A 89 -3.20 -1.68 -8.34
C PRO A 89 -4.02 -1.52 -9.63
N LEU A 90 -3.69 -0.52 -10.45
CA LEU A 90 -4.25 -0.30 -11.80
C LEU A 90 -3.89 -1.41 -12.80
N ASP A 91 -2.79 -2.12 -12.58
CA ASP A 91 -2.22 -3.03 -13.57
C ASP A 91 -2.72 -4.49 -13.40
N ASN A 92 -3.60 -4.76 -12.43
CA ASN A 92 -4.24 -6.08 -12.17
C ASN A 92 -3.25 -7.27 -12.08
N HIS A 93 -2.01 -7.06 -11.65
CA HIS A 93 -0.98 -8.11 -11.66
C HIS A 93 -1.15 -9.21 -10.59
N LEU A 94 -2.00 -8.97 -9.59
CA LEU A 94 -2.20 -9.87 -8.44
C LEU A 94 -3.59 -10.52 -8.41
N SER A 95 -4.44 -10.24 -9.40
CA SER A 95 -5.75 -10.87 -9.59
C SER A 95 -5.60 -12.09 -10.50
N GLY A 96 -5.05 -13.18 -9.96
CA GLY A 96 -4.91 -14.46 -10.66
C GLY A 96 -5.10 -15.61 -9.69
#